data_AF-A0A7W0K906-F1
#
_entry.id   AF-A0A7W0K906-F1
#
_cell.length_a   1.000
_cell.length_b   1.000
_cell.length_c   1.000
_cell.angle_alpha   90.00
_cell.angle_beta   90.00
_cell.angle_gamma   90.00
#
_symmetry.space_group_name_H-M   'P 1'
#
loop_
_entity.id
_entity.type
_entity.pdbx_description
1 polymer ?
#
loop_
_entity_poly.entity_id
_entity_poly.type
_entity_poly.pdbx_seq_one_letter_code
_entity_poly.pdbx_strand_id
1 'polypeptide(L)'
;MLFGLGTSVVNGRFVSPPTLWRSSPRGVDLLGLFEFNPNHPVSRWLIDRQAADGAVFVEYTAAFSLVALAVVAVAVWRTGYRPRPGWIWLTVGFAALALGPFVYVGGVNTYIPGPWSLLRYVPIVGSARTPTRFAIVAALGLAILLAGALAAIGRRYPRQRRLVTAVVGLMLVMELSPAPRRLYSASVPEFYQVVARDPRPVRVLQLPFGVRDGTFTAGNFSARYLFFQTVHGKRLIGGYLSRISAARVRAVRSQPTLDALVTMSEGTTLAPAHAAWIRARGPSFIRNANIGYVVINRQAASSDLVNFAIDAWQLEELAREGEWGLYRPVISSE
;
A
#
# COMPACT_ATOMS: atom_id res chain seq x y z
N MET A 1 7.43 4.57 20.53
CA MET A 1 7.26 3.38 19.66
C MET A 1 7.83 2.11 20.29
N LEU A 2 9.07 2.12 20.81
CA LEU A 2 9.69 0.97 21.50
C LEU A 2 8.94 0.52 22.77
N PHE A 3 8.41 1.44 23.57
CA PHE A 3 7.56 1.12 24.73
C PHE A 3 6.25 0.40 24.34
N GLY A 4 5.55 0.90 23.30
CA GLY A 4 4.36 0.24 22.76
C GLY A 4 4.63 -1.15 22.17
N LEU A 5 5.79 -1.35 21.56
CA LEU A 5 6.27 -2.68 21.14
C LEU A 5 6.56 -3.57 22.34
N GLY A 6 7.30 -3.08 23.34
CA GLY A 6 7.63 -3.81 24.56
C GLY A 6 6.38 -4.28 25.30
N THR A 7 5.43 -3.37 25.56
CA THR A 7 4.14 -3.71 26.17
C THR A 7 3.32 -4.69 25.32
N SER A 8 3.36 -4.58 23.98
CA SER A 8 2.66 -5.54 23.11
C SER A 8 3.31 -6.93 23.14
N VAL A 9 4.63 -7.02 23.23
CA VAL A 9 5.38 -8.28 23.35
C VAL A 9 5.10 -8.92 24.72
N VAL A 10 5.23 -8.13 25.80
CA VAL A 10 4.98 -8.58 27.18
C VAL A 10 3.54 -9.06 27.36
N ASN A 11 2.57 -8.38 26.75
CA ASN A 11 1.15 -8.75 26.83
C ASN A 11 0.71 -9.79 25.79
N GLY A 12 1.63 -10.40 25.03
CA GLY A 12 1.31 -11.41 24.00
C GLY A 12 0.46 -10.88 22.83
N ARG A 13 0.36 -9.56 22.67
CA ARG A 13 -0.40 -8.88 21.59
C ARG A 13 0.46 -8.61 20.35
N PHE A 14 1.76 -8.89 20.43
CA PHE A 14 2.67 -8.72 19.30
C PHE A 14 2.46 -9.84 18.28
N VAL A 15 1.87 -9.50 17.14
CA VAL A 15 1.59 -10.44 16.06
C VAL A 15 2.56 -10.21 14.91
N SER A 16 3.41 -11.21 14.66
CA SER A 16 4.19 -11.36 13.43
C SER A 16 3.74 -12.62 12.70
N PRO A 17 3.25 -12.52 11.45
CA PRO A 17 2.99 -13.67 10.61
C PRO A 17 4.25 -14.55 10.50
N PRO A 18 4.11 -15.89 10.46
CA PRO A 18 5.24 -16.77 10.24
C PRO A 18 5.91 -16.43 8.91
N THR A 19 7.19 -16.10 8.95
CA THR A 19 7.98 -15.83 7.75
C THR A 19 8.54 -17.15 7.24
N LEU A 20 7.83 -17.77 6.30
CA LEU A 20 8.29 -19.01 5.68
C LEU A 20 9.41 -18.72 4.67
N TRP A 21 10.28 -19.71 4.45
CA TRP A 21 11.43 -19.60 3.55
C TRP A 21 11.03 -19.11 2.15
N ARG A 22 9.97 -19.71 1.58
CA ARG A 22 9.45 -19.42 0.22
C ARG A 22 8.40 -18.32 0.17
N SER A 23 7.79 -17.94 1.30
CA SER A 23 6.61 -17.05 1.34
C SER A 23 6.93 -15.64 1.82
N SER A 24 8.18 -15.19 1.61
CA SER A 24 8.60 -13.87 2.04
C SER A 24 8.33 -12.81 0.97
N PRO A 25 7.99 -11.56 1.35
CA PRO A 25 7.92 -10.45 0.41
C PRO A 25 9.21 -10.33 -0.38
N ARG A 26 9.08 -10.22 -1.71
CA ARG A 26 10.23 -10.04 -2.59
C ARG A 26 10.89 -8.67 -2.38
N GLY A 27 12.16 -8.57 -2.73
CA GLY A 27 12.89 -7.30 -2.73
C GLY A 27 12.78 -6.57 -4.07
N VAL A 28 13.60 -5.52 -4.18
CA VAL A 28 13.81 -4.76 -5.42
C VAL A 28 14.48 -5.66 -6.45
N ASP A 29 14.06 -5.55 -7.70
CA ASP A 29 14.75 -6.23 -8.80
C ASP A 29 16.15 -5.63 -9.00
N LEU A 30 17.16 -6.47 -9.22
CA LEU A 30 18.53 -6.01 -9.42
C LEU A 30 18.65 -5.05 -10.61
N LEU A 31 17.94 -5.32 -11.71
CA LEU A 31 17.87 -4.40 -12.85
C LEU A 31 17.09 -3.13 -12.48
N GLY A 32 16.06 -3.28 -11.64
CA GLY A 32 15.28 -2.17 -11.08
C GLY A 32 16.05 -1.20 -10.18
N LEU A 33 17.33 -1.49 -9.84
CA LEU A 33 18.23 -0.50 -9.24
C LEU A 33 18.74 0.53 -10.27
N PHE A 34 18.86 0.15 -11.54
CA PHE A 34 19.48 0.93 -12.62
C PHE A 34 18.51 1.27 -13.76
N GLU A 35 17.24 0.94 -13.60
CA GLU A 35 16.20 1.35 -14.55
C GLU A 35 15.82 2.83 -14.34
N PHE A 36 15.39 3.48 -15.42
CA PHE A 36 14.77 4.80 -15.34
C PHE A 36 13.52 4.71 -14.47
N ASN A 37 13.23 5.79 -13.73
CA ASN A 37 11.97 5.91 -13.00
C ASN A 37 10.79 5.50 -13.89
N PRO A 38 10.04 4.43 -13.58
CA PRO A 38 8.99 3.94 -14.48
C PRO A 38 7.83 4.92 -14.73
N ASN A 39 7.71 6.00 -13.93
CA ASN A 39 6.80 7.10 -14.24
C ASN A 39 7.33 8.05 -15.34
N HIS A 40 8.63 7.99 -15.65
CA HIS A 40 9.28 8.84 -16.63
C HIS A 40 8.82 8.46 -18.06
N PRO A 41 8.64 9.44 -18.98
CA PRO A 41 8.16 9.17 -20.33
C PRO A 41 9.03 8.17 -21.11
N VAL A 42 10.35 8.19 -20.89
CA VAL A 42 11.30 7.28 -21.55
C VAL A 42 11.04 5.82 -21.17
N SER A 43 10.74 5.51 -19.89
CA SER A 43 10.45 4.13 -19.47
C SER A 43 9.17 3.59 -20.12
N ARG A 44 8.18 4.45 -20.34
CA ARG A 44 6.94 4.10 -21.06
C ARG A 44 7.19 3.84 -22.54
N TRP A 45 8.08 4.61 -23.16
CA TRP A 45 8.47 4.41 -24.55
C TRP A 45 9.28 3.13 -24.76
N LEU A 46 10.15 2.77 -23.80
CA LEU A 46 10.97 1.56 -23.85
C LEU A 46 10.21 0.25 -23.53
N ILE A 47 8.89 0.31 -23.27
CA ILE A 47 8.05 -0.83 -22.88
C ILE A 47 8.71 -1.59 -21.72
N ASP A 48 9.11 -0.84 -20.70
CA ASP A 48 9.61 -1.44 -19.47
C ASP A 48 8.50 -2.33 -18.88
N ARG A 49 8.76 -3.65 -18.82
CA ARG A 49 7.82 -4.65 -18.33
C ARG A 49 7.45 -4.40 -16.86
N GLN A 50 8.33 -3.77 -16.09
CA GLN A 50 8.04 -3.37 -14.71
C GLN A 50 7.12 -2.16 -14.67
N ALA A 51 7.25 -1.22 -15.62
CA ALA A 51 6.36 -0.06 -15.77
C ALA A 51 4.94 -0.44 -16.25
N ALA A 52 4.83 -1.52 -17.04
CA ALA A 52 3.56 -2.02 -17.56
C ALA A 52 2.66 -2.62 -16.47
N ASP A 53 3.25 -3.21 -15.43
CA ASP A 53 2.53 -3.73 -14.27
C ASP A 53 2.62 -2.74 -13.10
N GLY A 54 1.59 -1.91 -12.95
CA GLY A 54 1.55 -0.85 -11.94
C GLY A 54 1.67 -1.33 -10.48
N ALA A 55 1.37 -2.60 -10.19
CA ALA A 55 1.59 -3.18 -8.86
C ALA A 55 3.05 -3.59 -8.66
N VAL A 56 3.71 -4.07 -9.70
CA VAL A 56 5.14 -4.42 -9.69
C VAL A 56 6.00 -3.16 -9.61
N PHE A 57 5.63 -2.14 -10.37
CA PHE A 57 6.31 -0.85 -10.40
C PHE A 57 6.53 -0.23 -9.02
N VAL A 58 5.44 -0.01 -8.26
CA VAL A 58 5.49 0.86 -7.07
C VAL A 58 6.30 0.24 -5.93
N GLU A 59 6.36 -1.09 -5.86
CA GLU A 59 6.95 -1.77 -4.71
C GLU A 59 8.35 -2.33 -5.00
N TYR A 60 8.72 -2.60 -6.26
CA TYR A 60 9.92 -3.39 -6.57
C TYR A 60 10.93 -2.70 -7.52
N THR A 61 10.67 -1.48 -7.96
CA THR A 61 11.63 -0.67 -8.72
C THR A 61 12.17 0.46 -7.83
N ALA A 62 13.47 0.43 -7.50
CA ALA A 62 14.09 1.49 -6.71
C ALA A 62 14.51 2.70 -7.55
N ALA A 63 14.91 2.45 -8.81
CA ALA A 63 15.34 3.45 -9.79
C ALA A 63 16.36 4.45 -9.21
N PHE A 64 17.56 3.97 -8.83
CA PHE A 64 18.62 4.89 -8.41
C PHE A 64 19.04 5.78 -9.58
N SER A 65 19.29 7.06 -9.28
CA SER A 65 19.67 8.04 -10.30
C SER A 65 20.97 7.63 -11.01
N LEU A 66 20.83 7.33 -12.30
CA LEU A 66 21.93 7.07 -13.23
C LEU A 66 22.82 8.30 -13.38
N VAL A 67 22.22 9.50 -13.35
CA VAL A 67 22.96 10.76 -13.33
C VAL A 67 23.85 10.85 -12.09
N ALA A 68 23.31 10.54 -10.91
CA ALA A 68 24.07 10.56 -9.67
C ALA A 68 25.22 9.55 -9.70
N LEU A 69 24.95 8.31 -10.13
CA LEU A 69 25.96 7.26 -10.27
C LEU A 69 27.07 7.66 -11.24
N ALA A 70 26.71 8.21 -12.40
CA ALA A 70 27.67 8.66 -13.41
C ALA A 70 28.54 9.81 -12.88
N VAL A 71 27.95 10.81 -12.21
CA VAL A 71 28.72 11.94 -11.63
C VAL A 71 29.67 11.46 -10.53
N VAL A 72 29.23 10.53 -9.67
CA VAL A 72 30.10 9.92 -8.66
C VAL A 72 31.26 9.18 -9.32
N ALA A 73 31.01 8.36 -10.33
CA ALA A 73 32.05 7.63 -11.07
C ALA A 73 33.05 8.59 -11.75
N VAL A 74 32.56 9.64 -12.42
CA VAL A 74 33.40 10.67 -13.05
C VAL A 74 34.25 11.40 -12.02
N ALA A 75 33.69 11.75 -10.86
CA ALA A 75 34.46 12.40 -9.80
C ALA A 75 35.58 11.50 -9.27
N VAL A 76 35.30 10.21 -9.06
CA VAL A 76 36.30 9.23 -8.61
C VAL A 76 37.44 9.13 -9.62
N TRP A 77 37.12 9.04 -10.91
CA TRP A 77 38.12 8.85 -11.98
C TRP A 77 38.89 10.12 -12.34
N ARG A 78 38.22 11.27 -12.48
CA ARG A 78 38.80 12.51 -13.02
C ARG A 78 39.31 13.50 -11.98
N THR A 79 38.86 13.38 -10.73
CA THR A 79 39.18 14.36 -9.68
C THR A 79 39.90 13.76 -8.48
N GLY A 80 40.06 12.42 -8.46
CA GLY A 80 40.59 11.71 -7.30
C GLY A 80 39.65 11.72 -6.11
N TYR A 81 38.34 11.89 -6.31
CA TYR A 81 37.37 11.84 -5.24
C TYR A 81 37.39 10.45 -4.59
N ARG A 82 37.70 10.39 -3.30
CA ARG A 82 37.66 9.16 -2.50
C ARG A 82 36.55 9.30 -1.45
N PRO A 83 35.35 8.74 -1.70
CA PRO A 83 34.28 8.78 -0.72
C PRO A 83 34.70 8.05 0.56
N ARG A 84 34.23 8.54 1.72
CA ARG A 84 34.49 7.85 2.99
C ARG A 84 33.88 6.46 2.95
N PRO A 85 34.59 5.40 3.38
CA PRO A 85 34.10 4.02 3.31
C PRO A 85 32.73 3.83 3.97
N GLY A 86 32.46 4.52 5.08
CA GLY A 86 31.17 4.42 5.77
C GLY A 86 29.96 4.76 4.89
N TRP A 87 30.06 5.77 4.01
CA TRP A 87 28.97 6.13 3.10
C TRP A 87 28.81 5.12 1.96
N ILE A 88 29.91 4.54 1.49
CA ILE A 88 29.88 3.46 0.49
C ILE A 88 29.22 2.23 1.10
N TRP A 89 29.65 1.79 2.28
CA TRP A 89 29.10 0.63 2.97
C TRP A 89 27.64 0.81 3.35
N LEU A 90 27.24 2.00 3.78
CA LEU A 90 25.83 2.33 4.00
C LEU A 90 25.03 2.20 2.70
N THR A 91 25.49 2.84 1.62
CA THR A 91 24.77 2.83 0.33
C THR A 91 24.64 1.41 -0.23
N VAL A 92 25.76 0.69 -0.35
CA VAL A 92 25.81 -0.66 -0.91
C VAL A 92 25.13 -1.68 0.01
N GLY A 93 25.33 -1.56 1.32
CA GLY A 93 24.71 -2.44 2.31
C GLY A 93 23.19 -2.34 2.30
N PHE A 94 22.64 -1.12 2.32
CA PHE A 94 21.19 -0.93 2.24
C PHE A 94 20.63 -1.27 0.85
N ALA A 95 21.38 -1.07 -0.24
CA ALA A 95 20.99 -1.55 -1.57
C ALA A 95 20.92 -3.09 -1.60
N ALA A 96 21.88 -3.78 -0.99
CA ALA A 96 21.89 -5.24 -0.90
C ALA A 96 20.75 -5.77 -0.02
N LEU A 97 20.39 -5.07 1.07
CA LEU A 97 19.20 -5.39 1.86
C LEU A 97 17.91 -5.17 1.07
N ALA A 98 17.87 -4.15 0.20
CA ALA A 98 16.70 -3.83 -0.62
C ALA A 98 16.38 -4.91 -1.65
N LEU A 99 17.39 -5.66 -2.13
CA LEU A 99 17.21 -6.84 -3.00
C LEU A 99 16.38 -7.95 -2.34
N GLY A 100 16.18 -7.89 -1.01
CA GLY A 100 15.31 -8.81 -0.29
C GLY A 100 15.94 -10.19 -0.10
N PRO A 101 15.11 -11.21 0.22
CA PRO A 101 15.62 -12.50 0.64
C PRO A 101 16.23 -13.32 -0.50
N PHE A 102 15.71 -13.16 -1.72
CA PHE A 102 16.26 -13.75 -2.93
C PHE A 102 16.40 -12.69 -3.99
N VAL A 103 17.50 -12.72 -4.73
CA VAL A 103 17.77 -11.75 -5.78
C VAL A 103 16.88 -12.04 -7.00
N TYR A 104 16.15 -11.02 -7.44
CA TYR A 104 15.40 -11.04 -8.69
C TYR A 104 16.19 -10.30 -9.77
N VAL A 105 16.15 -10.81 -11.00
CA VAL A 105 16.76 -10.17 -12.16
C VAL A 105 15.75 -10.19 -13.31
N GLY A 106 15.28 -9.02 -13.73
CA GLY A 106 14.31 -8.89 -14.81
C GLY A 106 13.00 -9.64 -14.53
N GLY A 107 12.56 -9.66 -13.26
CA GLY A 107 11.38 -10.37 -12.79
C GLY A 107 11.61 -11.85 -12.48
N VAL A 108 12.77 -12.43 -12.80
CA VAL A 108 13.09 -13.84 -12.57
C VAL A 108 13.77 -14.01 -11.22
N ASN A 109 13.23 -14.90 -10.37
CA ASN A 109 13.89 -15.26 -9.11
C ASN A 109 15.12 -16.14 -9.40
N THR A 110 16.31 -15.67 -9.03
CA THR A 110 17.56 -16.41 -9.21
C THR A 110 17.82 -17.45 -8.12
N TYR A 111 17.03 -17.44 -7.05
CA TYR A 111 17.22 -18.23 -5.82
C TYR A 111 18.54 -17.98 -5.08
N ILE A 112 19.32 -16.99 -5.51
CA ILE A 112 20.53 -16.56 -4.80
C ILE A 112 20.09 -15.81 -3.53
N PRO A 113 20.49 -16.26 -2.33
CA PRO A 113 20.07 -15.62 -1.10
C PRO A 113 20.77 -14.27 -0.92
N GLY A 114 19.98 -13.21 -0.68
CA GLY A 114 20.48 -11.90 -0.29
C GLY A 114 20.73 -11.80 1.23
N PRO A 115 21.34 -10.71 1.73
CA PRO A 115 21.57 -10.52 3.17
C PRO A 115 20.27 -10.55 4.01
N TRP A 116 19.15 -10.13 3.42
CA TRP A 116 17.84 -10.16 4.06
C TRP A 116 17.30 -11.58 4.30
N SER A 117 17.84 -12.60 3.61
CA SER A 117 17.45 -14.00 3.79
C SER A 117 17.63 -14.49 5.23
N LEU A 118 18.64 -13.94 5.93
CA LEU A 118 18.96 -14.24 7.33
C LEU A 118 18.37 -13.20 8.27
N LEU A 119 18.54 -11.91 7.96
CA LEU A 119 18.13 -10.81 8.85
C LEU A 119 16.62 -10.75 9.11
N ARG A 120 15.80 -11.28 8.19
CA ARG A 120 14.34 -11.37 8.39
C ARG A 120 13.93 -12.23 9.60
N TYR A 121 14.79 -13.13 10.08
CA TYR A 121 14.51 -13.96 11.24
C TYR A 121 14.90 -13.31 12.58
N VAL A 122 15.66 -12.20 12.53
CA VAL A 122 16.08 -11.48 13.73
C VAL A 122 14.88 -10.71 14.29
N PRO A 123 14.52 -10.89 15.58
CA PRO A 123 13.43 -10.14 16.21
C PRO A 123 13.64 -8.62 16.04
N ILE A 124 12.53 -7.87 15.94
CA ILE A 124 12.51 -6.42 15.63
C ILE A 124 12.93 -6.11 14.17
N VAL A 125 14.07 -6.61 13.70
CA VAL A 125 14.54 -6.41 12.31
C VAL A 125 13.54 -7.01 11.33
N GLY A 126 13.13 -8.26 11.51
CA GLY A 126 12.09 -8.93 10.72
C GLY A 126 10.70 -8.28 10.80
N SER A 127 10.49 -7.29 11.68
CA SER A 127 9.26 -6.49 11.64
C SER A 127 9.22 -5.52 10.45
N ALA A 128 10.37 -5.21 9.85
CA ALA A 128 10.45 -4.50 8.59
C ALA A 128 10.04 -5.45 7.44
N ARG A 129 8.73 -5.60 7.22
CA ARG A 129 8.17 -6.60 6.28
C ARG A 129 8.41 -6.29 4.81
N THR A 130 8.87 -5.09 4.48
CA THR A 130 9.03 -4.63 3.10
C THR A 130 10.51 -4.29 2.88
N PRO A 131 11.36 -5.27 2.50
CA PRO A 131 12.80 -5.03 2.32
C PRO A 131 13.08 -3.95 1.28
N THR A 132 12.20 -3.76 0.29
CA THR A 132 12.37 -2.74 -0.75
C THR A 132 12.52 -1.32 -0.19
N ARG A 133 11.99 -1.05 1.01
CA ARG A 133 12.14 0.25 1.70
C ARG A 133 13.57 0.57 2.12
N PHE A 134 14.47 -0.43 2.21
CA PHE A 134 15.89 -0.17 2.42
C PHE A 134 16.52 0.63 1.28
N ALA A 135 15.93 0.60 0.08
CA ALA A 135 16.36 1.42 -1.05
C ALA A 135 16.29 2.93 -0.74
N ILE A 136 15.40 3.38 0.16
CA ILE A 136 15.31 4.78 0.57
C ILE A 136 16.60 5.22 1.27
N VAL A 137 17.14 4.37 2.15
CA VAL A 137 18.38 4.65 2.87
C VAL A 137 19.58 4.58 1.93
N ALA A 138 19.58 3.64 0.98
CA ALA A 138 20.59 3.57 -0.06
C ALA A 138 20.57 4.82 -0.96
N ALA A 139 19.40 5.30 -1.38
CA ALA A 139 19.24 6.53 -2.15
C ALA A 139 19.75 7.76 -1.39
N LEU A 140 19.52 7.83 -0.07
CA LEU A 140 20.10 8.86 0.79
C LEU A 140 21.64 8.80 0.79
N GLY A 141 22.20 7.60 0.92
CA GLY A 141 23.64 7.39 0.82
C GLY A 141 24.20 7.86 -0.54
N LEU A 142 23.53 7.52 -1.63
CA LEU A 142 23.88 7.98 -2.98
C LEU A 142 23.84 9.51 -3.12
N ALA A 143 22.84 10.18 -2.52
CA ALA A 143 22.76 11.63 -2.52
C ALA A 143 23.97 12.28 -1.81
N ILE A 144 24.46 11.69 -0.73
CA ILE A 144 25.64 12.16 0.00
C ILE A 144 26.91 11.93 -0.82
N LEU A 145 27.03 10.78 -1.49
CA LEU A 145 28.13 10.50 -2.42
C LEU A 145 28.16 11.50 -3.59
N LEU A 146 26.99 11.82 -4.15
CA LEU A 146 26.82 12.82 -5.20
C LEU A 146 27.24 14.22 -4.72
N ALA A 147 26.83 14.63 -3.52
CA ALA A 147 27.24 15.92 -2.96
C ALA A 147 28.77 16.02 -2.82
N GLY A 148 29.41 14.95 -2.35
CA GLY A 148 30.87 14.87 -2.27
C GLY A 148 31.54 14.89 -3.64
N ALA A 149 30.96 14.21 -4.64
CA ALA A 149 31.44 14.20 -6.01
C ALA A 149 31.39 15.61 -6.64
N LEU A 150 30.26 16.33 -6.51
CA LEU A 150 30.11 17.71 -6.98
C LEU A 150 31.09 18.66 -6.28
N ALA A 151 31.33 18.48 -4.98
CA ALA A 151 32.31 19.28 -4.26
C ALA A 151 33.74 19.04 -4.76
N ALA A 152 34.11 17.78 -5.05
CA ALA A 152 35.42 17.44 -5.60
C ALA A 152 35.62 18.00 -7.01
N ILE A 153 34.63 17.87 -7.89
CA ILE A 153 34.63 18.47 -9.24
C ILE A 153 34.75 20.00 -9.14
N GLY A 154 33.97 20.63 -8.26
CA GLY A 154 34.00 22.08 -8.06
C GLY A 154 35.32 22.61 -7.52
N ARG A 155 36.04 21.84 -6.68
CA ARG A 155 37.40 22.19 -6.23
C ARG A 155 38.42 22.06 -7.35
N ARG A 156 38.30 21.04 -8.20
CA ARG A 156 39.22 20.82 -9.33
C ARG A 156 39.02 21.85 -10.45
N TYR A 157 37.77 22.24 -10.70
CA TYR A 157 37.36 23.12 -11.79
C TYR A 157 36.50 24.29 -11.26
N PRO A 158 37.10 25.25 -10.53
CA PRO A 158 36.36 26.29 -9.81
C PRO A 158 35.56 27.22 -10.73
N ARG A 159 36.08 27.51 -11.93
CA ARG A 159 35.39 28.36 -12.93
C ARG A 159 34.12 27.69 -13.47
N GLN A 160 34.12 26.37 -13.59
CA GLN A 160 33.02 25.59 -14.14
C GLN A 160 32.03 25.10 -13.08
N ARG A 161 32.34 25.25 -11.78
CA ARG A 161 31.53 24.72 -10.66
C ARG A 161 30.04 25.03 -10.81
N ARG A 162 29.67 26.29 -11.04
CA ARG A 162 28.27 26.71 -11.16
C ARG A 162 27.57 26.05 -12.36
N LEU A 163 28.26 26.01 -13.51
CA LEU A 163 27.75 25.37 -14.71
C LEU A 163 27.53 23.87 -14.49
N VAL A 164 28.53 23.16 -13.94
CA VAL A 164 28.42 21.73 -13.65
C VAL A 164 27.26 21.45 -12.69
N THR A 165 27.15 22.21 -11.60
CA THR A 165 26.04 22.04 -10.65
C THR A 165 24.69 22.30 -11.32
N ALA A 166 24.58 23.33 -12.17
CA ALA A 166 23.34 23.64 -12.90
C ALA A 166 22.97 22.54 -13.90
N VAL A 167 23.94 22.04 -14.68
CA VAL A 167 23.73 20.95 -15.65
C VAL A 167 23.33 19.67 -14.95
N VAL A 168 24.04 19.27 -13.89
CA VAL A 168 23.68 18.07 -13.10
C VAL A 168 22.30 18.24 -12.46
N GLY A 169 21.99 19.42 -11.92
CA GLY A 169 20.68 19.74 -11.37
C GLY A 169 19.56 19.60 -12.41
N LEU A 170 19.76 20.13 -13.62
CA LEU A 170 18.81 20.01 -14.72
C LEU A 170 18.62 18.55 -15.15
N MET A 171 19.71 17.79 -15.28
CA MET A 171 19.65 16.36 -15.61
C MET A 171 18.89 15.55 -14.55
N LEU A 172 19.08 15.86 -13.26
CA LEU A 172 18.33 15.23 -12.17
C LEU A 172 16.85 15.62 -12.19
N VAL A 173 16.52 16.88 -12.45
CA VAL A 173 15.11 17.32 -12.60
C VAL A 173 14.44 16.58 -13.75
N MET A 174 15.12 16.39 -14.87
CA MET A 174 14.61 15.63 -16.00
C MET A 174 14.44 14.14 -15.63
N GLU A 175 15.50 13.48 -15.15
CA GLU A 175 15.51 12.05 -14.82
C GLU A 175 14.50 11.69 -13.72
N LEU A 176 14.45 12.48 -12.65
CA LEU A 176 13.61 12.22 -11.48
C LEU A 176 12.20 12.82 -11.62
N SER A 177 11.90 13.45 -12.77
CA SER A 177 10.60 14.05 -13.03
C SER A 177 9.51 12.98 -12.89
N PRO A 178 8.54 13.16 -11.97
CA PRO A 178 7.46 12.20 -11.80
C PRO A 178 6.38 12.29 -12.89
N ALA A 179 6.54 13.13 -13.91
CA ALA A 179 5.46 13.50 -14.82
C ALA A 179 5.34 12.56 -16.04
N PRO A 180 4.11 12.17 -16.45
CA PRO A 180 2.82 12.50 -15.86
C PRO A 180 2.37 11.44 -14.82
N ARG A 181 1.99 11.89 -13.61
CA ARG A 181 1.33 11.05 -12.60
C ARG A 181 -0.17 11.02 -12.83
N ARG A 182 -0.76 9.83 -12.74
CA ARG A 182 -2.22 9.68 -12.66
C ARG A 182 -2.69 10.27 -11.34
N LEU A 183 -3.54 11.30 -11.42
CA LEU A 183 -4.25 11.83 -10.26
C LEU A 183 -5.59 11.13 -10.15
N TYR A 184 -6.01 10.89 -8.91
CA TYR A 184 -7.33 10.34 -8.60
C TYR A 184 -8.14 11.43 -7.93
N SER A 185 -9.43 11.51 -8.25
CA SER A 185 -10.32 12.46 -7.59
C SER A 185 -10.38 12.15 -6.09
N ALA A 186 -10.18 13.17 -5.26
CA ALA A 186 -10.47 13.14 -3.83
C ALA A 186 -11.89 13.67 -3.53
N SER A 187 -12.77 13.74 -4.54
CA SER A 187 -14.17 14.08 -4.31
C SER A 187 -14.85 13.03 -3.43
N VAL A 188 -15.64 13.53 -2.49
CA VAL A 188 -16.52 12.74 -1.61
C VAL A 188 -17.94 12.97 -2.08
N PRO A 189 -18.76 11.91 -2.26
CA PRO A 189 -20.18 12.07 -2.59
C PRO A 189 -20.90 12.98 -1.58
N GLU A 190 -21.73 13.89 -2.07
CA GLU A 190 -22.43 14.91 -1.29
C GLU A 190 -23.41 14.28 -0.29
N PHE A 191 -24.00 13.13 -0.61
CA PHE A 191 -24.89 12.39 0.28
C PHE A 191 -24.23 12.01 1.62
N TYR A 192 -22.89 11.98 1.71
CA TYR A 192 -22.22 11.77 3.00
C TYR A 192 -22.48 12.92 3.99
N GLN A 193 -22.88 14.10 3.53
CA GLN A 193 -23.36 15.17 4.41
C GLN A 193 -24.65 14.77 5.14
N VAL A 194 -25.54 13.98 4.53
CA VAL A 194 -26.73 13.43 5.20
C VAL A 194 -26.32 12.53 6.36
N VAL A 195 -25.35 11.65 6.12
CA VAL A 195 -24.79 10.75 7.13
C VAL A 195 -24.07 11.52 8.25
N ALA A 196 -23.37 12.60 7.91
CA ALA A 196 -22.67 13.46 8.85
C ALA A 196 -23.63 14.18 9.82
N ARG A 197 -24.78 14.63 9.30
CA ARG A 197 -25.80 15.37 10.05
C ARG A 197 -26.69 14.50 10.95
N ASP A 198 -26.71 13.18 10.76
CA ASP A 198 -27.45 12.28 11.65
C ASP A 198 -26.89 12.40 13.08
N PRO A 199 -27.66 12.80 14.10
CA PRO A 199 -27.13 12.91 15.46
C PRO A 199 -26.88 11.55 16.11
N ARG A 200 -27.46 10.46 15.59
CA ARG A 200 -27.40 9.14 16.21
C ARG A 200 -25.99 8.54 16.08
N PRO A 201 -25.55 7.72 17.05
CA PRO A 201 -24.24 7.05 17.03
C PRO A 201 -24.24 5.80 16.12
N VAL A 202 -24.85 5.92 14.94
CA VAL A 202 -25.00 4.83 13.97
C VAL A 202 -23.68 4.50 13.28
N ARG A 203 -23.61 3.28 12.75
CA ARG A 203 -22.50 2.80 11.91
C ARG A 203 -22.87 2.84 10.44
N VAL A 204 -21.83 2.97 9.62
CA VAL A 204 -21.92 2.89 8.16
C VAL A 204 -21.30 1.57 7.72
N LEU A 205 -22.09 0.76 7.02
CA LEU A 205 -21.62 -0.43 6.33
C LEU A 205 -21.33 -0.07 4.87
N GLN A 206 -20.20 -0.52 4.34
CA GLN A 206 -19.83 -0.24 2.95
C GLN A 206 -19.71 -1.55 2.16
N LEU A 207 -20.30 -1.57 0.97
CA LEU A 207 -20.28 -2.69 0.04
C LEU A 207 -19.53 -2.32 -1.25
N PRO A 208 -18.65 -3.19 -1.77
CA PRO A 208 -18.34 -4.49 -1.20
C PRO A 208 -17.54 -4.39 0.12
N PHE A 209 -17.75 -5.38 0.98
CA PHE A 209 -17.27 -5.44 2.36
C PHE A 209 -15.92 -6.15 2.44
N GLY A 210 -15.15 -5.81 3.48
CA GLY A 210 -13.95 -6.55 3.81
C GLY A 210 -13.16 -5.93 4.96
N VAL A 211 -12.11 -6.65 5.35
CA VAL A 211 -11.14 -6.22 6.35
C VAL A 211 -9.73 -6.51 5.82
N ARG A 212 -8.85 -5.52 5.85
CA ARG A 212 -7.50 -5.62 5.29
C ARG A 212 -6.47 -4.98 6.20
N ASP A 213 -5.28 -5.55 6.23
CA ASP A 213 -4.06 -4.90 6.69
C ASP A 213 -2.96 -4.97 5.63
N GLY A 214 -1.72 -4.61 5.98
CA GLY A 214 -0.61 -4.65 5.03
C GLY A 214 -0.17 -6.05 4.57
N THR A 215 -0.75 -7.13 5.10
CA THR A 215 -0.34 -8.52 4.84
C THR A 215 -1.50 -9.48 4.60
N PHE A 216 -2.72 -9.09 4.95
CA PHE A 216 -3.91 -9.94 4.90
C PHE A 216 -5.08 -9.15 4.33
N THR A 217 -5.87 -9.81 3.47
CA THR A 217 -7.14 -9.28 2.96
C THR A 217 -8.21 -10.36 3.07
N ALA A 218 -9.38 -10.00 3.58
CA ALA A 218 -10.61 -10.77 3.43
C ALA A 218 -11.69 -9.83 2.90
N GLY A 219 -12.35 -10.22 1.82
CA GLY A 219 -13.33 -9.38 1.13
C GLY A 219 -12.67 -8.51 0.05
N ASN A 220 -13.45 -7.62 -0.54
CA ASN A 220 -12.99 -6.75 -1.61
C ASN A 220 -13.53 -5.32 -1.43
N PHE A 221 -12.96 -4.59 -0.47
CA PHE A 221 -13.40 -3.21 -0.20
C PHE A 221 -12.41 -2.17 -0.72
N SER A 222 -12.89 -0.95 -0.91
CA SER A 222 -12.07 0.20 -1.29
C SER A 222 -11.51 0.92 -0.06
N ALA A 223 -10.21 1.21 -0.04
CA ALA A 223 -9.62 2.03 1.02
C ALA A 223 -10.14 3.48 1.02
N ARG A 224 -10.78 3.94 -0.07
CA ARG A 224 -11.42 5.25 -0.19
C ARG A 224 -12.49 5.47 0.89
N TYR A 225 -13.06 4.39 1.40
CA TYR A 225 -14.00 4.37 2.54
C TYR A 225 -13.46 5.02 3.80
N LEU A 226 -12.16 4.87 4.08
CA LEU A 226 -11.53 5.55 5.21
C LEU A 226 -11.40 7.05 4.98
N PHE A 227 -11.19 7.47 3.74
CA PHE A 227 -11.16 8.89 3.40
C PHE A 227 -12.55 9.51 3.55
N PHE A 228 -13.60 8.83 3.07
CA PHE A 228 -14.99 9.28 3.25
C PHE A 228 -15.40 9.36 4.72
N GLN A 229 -14.85 8.51 5.57
CA GLN A 229 -15.06 8.55 7.02
C GLN A 229 -14.63 9.89 7.65
N THR A 230 -13.64 10.58 7.08
CA THR A 230 -13.21 11.90 7.57
C THR A 230 -14.29 12.97 7.42
N VAL A 231 -15.23 12.78 6.48
CA VAL A 231 -16.35 13.68 6.25
C VAL A 231 -17.55 13.34 7.13
N HIS A 232 -17.97 12.07 7.14
CA HIS A 232 -19.20 11.69 7.84
C HIS A 232 -19.01 11.36 9.33
N GLY A 233 -17.77 11.13 9.79
CA GLY A 233 -17.43 10.91 11.21
C GLY A 233 -17.96 9.63 11.87
N LYS A 234 -18.89 8.92 11.21
CA LYS A 234 -19.48 7.67 11.72
C LYS A 234 -18.49 6.51 11.74
N ARG A 235 -18.75 5.55 12.64
CA ARG A 235 -17.96 4.32 12.74
C ARG A 235 -18.21 3.43 11.53
N LEU A 236 -17.15 2.89 10.93
CA LEU A 236 -17.27 1.91 9.86
C LEU A 236 -17.37 0.48 10.42
N ILE A 237 -18.06 -0.38 9.69
CA ILE A 237 -17.93 -1.83 9.84
C ILE A 237 -16.91 -2.31 8.81
N GLY A 238 -15.85 -2.98 9.27
CA GLY A 238 -14.74 -3.41 8.41
C GLY A 238 -13.77 -2.26 8.08
N GLY A 239 -13.03 -2.41 6.98
CA GLY A 239 -12.07 -1.41 6.48
C GLY A 239 -10.61 -1.81 6.60
N TYR A 240 -9.72 -0.82 6.40
CA TYR A 240 -8.27 -1.00 6.44
C TYR A 240 -7.73 -0.67 7.83
N LEU A 241 -7.01 -1.60 8.44
CA LEU A 241 -6.39 -1.43 9.75
C LEU A 241 -4.87 -1.60 9.64
N SER A 242 -4.10 -0.97 10.54
CA SER A 242 -2.64 -1.05 10.49
C SER A 242 -2.11 -2.47 10.70
N ARG A 243 -2.77 -3.26 11.57
CA ARG A 243 -2.48 -4.68 11.84
C ARG A 243 -3.76 -5.38 12.27
N ILE A 244 -4.01 -6.56 11.73
CA ILE A 244 -5.12 -7.42 12.13
C ILE A 244 -4.55 -8.75 12.61
N SER A 245 -4.96 -9.18 13.81
CA SER A 245 -4.58 -10.49 14.31
C SER A 245 -5.40 -11.59 13.61
N ALA A 246 -4.81 -12.78 13.45
CA ALA A 246 -5.55 -13.94 12.94
C ALA A 246 -6.80 -14.25 13.78
N ALA A 247 -6.75 -14.00 15.09
CA ALA A 247 -7.92 -14.12 15.97
C ALA A 247 -9.03 -13.13 15.59
N ARG A 248 -8.70 -11.89 15.23
CA ARG A 248 -9.68 -10.89 14.78
C ARG A 248 -10.29 -11.26 13.42
N VAL A 249 -9.48 -11.78 12.50
CA VAL A 249 -9.98 -12.31 11.22
C VAL A 249 -10.97 -13.45 11.47
N ARG A 250 -10.60 -14.44 12.31
CA ARG A 250 -11.48 -15.54 12.68
C ARG A 250 -12.77 -15.05 13.34
N ALA A 251 -12.70 -14.03 14.20
CA ALA A 251 -13.88 -13.45 14.83
C ALA A 251 -14.82 -12.72 13.84
N VAL A 252 -14.30 -12.18 12.74
CA VAL A 252 -15.12 -11.62 11.65
C VAL A 252 -15.77 -12.76 10.86
N ARG A 253 -14.98 -13.75 10.45
CA ARG A 253 -15.45 -14.94 9.70
C ARG A 253 -16.39 -15.83 10.54
N SER A 254 -16.35 -15.77 11.86
CA SER A 254 -17.27 -16.52 12.73
C SER A 254 -18.65 -15.88 12.85
N GLN A 255 -18.82 -14.63 12.40
CA GLN A 255 -20.15 -14.00 12.34
C GLN A 255 -20.77 -14.32 10.97
N PRO A 256 -21.86 -15.11 10.91
CA PRO A 256 -22.38 -15.63 9.64
C PRO A 256 -22.67 -14.54 8.61
N THR A 257 -23.29 -13.42 9.01
CA THR A 257 -23.59 -12.31 8.08
C THR A 257 -22.33 -11.65 7.54
N LEU A 258 -21.30 -11.43 8.39
CA LEU A 258 -20.06 -10.82 7.93
C LEU A 258 -19.28 -11.76 7.00
N ASP A 259 -19.27 -13.06 7.30
CA ASP A 259 -18.65 -14.06 6.42
C ASP A 259 -19.34 -14.16 5.05
N ALA A 260 -20.67 -14.12 5.03
CA ALA A 260 -21.45 -14.06 3.81
C ALA A 260 -21.10 -12.80 2.98
N LEU A 261 -21.04 -11.64 3.63
CA LEU A 261 -20.66 -10.39 2.95
C LEU A 261 -19.24 -10.42 2.41
N VAL A 262 -18.28 -10.98 3.16
CA VAL A 262 -16.92 -11.17 2.68
C VAL A 262 -16.92 -12.05 1.42
N THR A 263 -17.57 -13.21 1.49
CA THR A 263 -17.64 -14.20 0.40
C THR A 263 -18.27 -13.61 -0.87
N MET A 264 -19.39 -12.90 -0.72
CA MET A 264 -20.05 -12.22 -1.85
C MET A 264 -19.24 -11.05 -2.40
N SER A 265 -18.49 -10.34 -1.56
CA SER A 265 -17.59 -9.27 -1.99
C SER A 265 -16.39 -9.80 -2.76
N GLU A 266 -15.94 -11.02 -2.46
CA GLU A 266 -14.93 -11.76 -3.23
C GLU A 266 -15.48 -12.30 -4.57
N GLY A 267 -16.75 -12.04 -4.88
CA GLY A 267 -17.41 -12.46 -6.13
C GLY A 267 -17.99 -13.88 -6.08
N THR A 268 -18.02 -14.51 -4.91
CA THR A 268 -18.57 -15.87 -4.73
C THR A 268 -20.03 -15.81 -4.29
N THR A 269 -20.90 -16.53 -5.00
CA THR A 269 -22.33 -16.62 -4.65
C THR A 269 -22.57 -17.55 -3.46
N LEU A 270 -23.54 -17.22 -2.62
CA LEU A 270 -23.94 -18.07 -1.50
C LEU A 270 -24.87 -19.19 -1.96
N ALA A 271 -24.81 -20.35 -1.30
CA ALA A 271 -25.81 -21.40 -1.50
C ALA A 271 -27.21 -20.87 -1.13
N PRO A 272 -28.29 -21.22 -1.87
CA PRO A 272 -29.62 -20.65 -1.66
C PRO A 272 -30.16 -20.77 -0.23
N ALA A 273 -29.98 -21.94 0.40
CA ALA A 273 -30.39 -22.18 1.79
C ALA A 273 -29.63 -21.27 2.78
N HIS A 274 -28.33 -21.07 2.55
CA HIS A 274 -27.51 -20.17 3.37
C HIS A 274 -27.93 -18.71 3.17
N ALA A 275 -28.15 -18.28 1.93
CA ALA A 275 -28.64 -16.94 1.62
C ALA A 275 -29.98 -16.66 2.30
N ALA A 276 -30.94 -17.59 2.24
CA ALA A 276 -32.24 -17.47 2.91
C ALA A 276 -32.09 -17.38 4.44
N TRP A 277 -31.21 -18.19 5.03
CA TRP A 277 -30.93 -18.17 6.47
C TRP A 277 -30.38 -16.81 6.93
N ILE A 278 -29.52 -16.18 6.14
CA ILE A 278 -28.96 -14.86 6.42
C ILE A 278 -30.01 -13.76 6.23
N ARG A 279 -30.81 -13.82 5.16
CA ARG A 279 -31.92 -12.87 4.91
C ARG A 279 -32.88 -12.83 6.09
N ALA A 280 -33.30 -13.99 6.59
CA ALA A 280 -34.20 -14.08 7.75
C ALA A 280 -33.65 -13.43 9.03
N ARG A 281 -32.32 -13.26 9.14
CA ARG A 281 -31.63 -12.68 10.31
C ARG A 281 -31.11 -11.26 10.05
N GLY A 282 -31.34 -10.72 8.86
CA GLY A 282 -30.94 -9.39 8.45
C GLY A 282 -31.37 -8.28 9.43
N PRO A 283 -32.66 -8.23 9.84
CA PRO A 283 -33.14 -7.25 10.80
C PRO A 283 -32.38 -7.25 12.14
N SER A 284 -32.13 -8.44 12.69
CA SER A 284 -31.36 -8.57 13.93
C SER A 284 -29.90 -8.15 13.76
N PHE A 285 -29.30 -8.43 12.60
CA PHE A 285 -27.94 -7.96 12.29
C PHE A 285 -27.86 -6.44 12.24
N ILE A 286 -28.78 -5.78 11.53
CA ILE A 286 -28.84 -4.31 11.43
C ILE A 286 -28.95 -3.67 12.81
N ARG A 287 -29.85 -4.17 13.66
CA ARG A 287 -30.03 -3.67 15.04
C ARG A 287 -28.79 -3.91 15.91
N ASN A 288 -28.30 -5.15 15.97
CA ASN A 288 -27.18 -5.52 16.84
C ASN A 288 -25.87 -4.82 16.44
N ALA A 289 -25.65 -4.60 15.14
CA ALA A 289 -24.50 -3.88 14.63
C ALA A 289 -24.69 -2.34 14.67
N ASN A 290 -25.89 -1.86 15.02
CA ASN A 290 -26.29 -0.45 15.01
C ASN A 290 -26.01 0.22 13.65
N ILE A 291 -26.43 -0.42 12.56
CA ILE A 291 -26.23 0.08 11.20
C ILE A 291 -27.34 1.09 10.87
N GLY A 292 -26.96 2.35 10.64
CA GLY A 292 -27.90 3.39 10.20
C GLY A 292 -27.88 3.62 8.70
N TYR A 293 -26.75 3.33 8.05
CA TYR A 293 -26.56 3.57 6.62
C TYR A 293 -25.76 2.44 5.98
N VAL A 294 -26.13 2.11 4.75
CA VAL A 294 -25.38 1.21 3.87
C VAL A 294 -24.98 2.00 2.63
N VAL A 295 -23.69 2.06 2.32
CA VAL A 295 -23.18 2.65 1.09
C VAL A 295 -22.70 1.56 0.16
N ILE A 296 -23.15 1.59 -1.09
CA ILE A 296 -22.86 0.54 -2.07
C ILE A 296 -22.13 1.18 -3.26
N ASN A 297 -20.91 0.74 -3.55
CA ASN A 297 -20.28 0.94 -4.85
C ASN A 297 -20.91 -0.03 -5.84
N ARG A 298 -21.78 0.45 -6.73
CA ARG A 298 -22.49 -0.39 -7.70
C ARG A 298 -21.62 -0.81 -8.89
N GLN A 299 -20.45 -0.19 -9.07
CA GLN A 299 -19.48 -0.59 -10.10
C GLN A 299 -18.57 -1.73 -9.60
N ALA A 300 -18.25 -1.75 -8.31
CA ALA A 300 -17.38 -2.76 -7.70
C ALA A 300 -18.14 -3.94 -7.10
N ALA A 301 -19.39 -3.75 -6.64
CA ALA A 301 -20.23 -4.82 -6.11
C ALA A 301 -20.93 -5.59 -7.23
N SER A 302 -20.95 -6.92 -7.12
CA SER A 302 -21.75 -7.76 -8.00
C SER A 302 -23.24 -7.48 -7.82
N SER A 303 -24.03 -7.63 -8.89
CA SER A 303 -25.49 -7.48 -8.84
C SER A 303 -26.12 -8.37 -7.77
N ASP A 304 -25.58 -9.57 -7.57
CA ASP A 304 -26.02 -10.50 -6.53
C ASP A 304 -25.81 -9.95 -5.12
N LEU A 305 -24.65 -9.34 -4.84
CA LEU A 305 -24.37 -8.71 -3.55
C LEU A 305 -25.30 -7.51 -3.31
N VAL A 306 -25.51 -6.68 -4.33
CA VAL A 306 -26.40 -5.52 -4.24
C VAL A 306 -27.83 -5.97 -3.94
N ASN A 307 -28.37 -6.90 -4.75
CA ASN A 307 -29.73 -7.40 -4.60
C ASN A 307 -29.91 -8.13 -3.26
N PHE A 308 -28.93 -8.94 -2.86
CA PHE A 308 -28.94 -9.63 -1.58
C PHE A 308 -28.99 -8.65 -0.41
N ALA A 309 -28.16 -7.60 -0.41
CA ALA A 309 -28.14 -6.62 0.67
C ALA A 309 -29.44 -5.83 0.76
N ILE A 310 -29.99 -5.41 -0.40
CA ILE A 310 -31.26 -4.67 -0.46
C ILE A 310 -32.41 -5.52 0.08
N ASP A 311 -32.52 -6.77 -0.36
CA ASP A 311 -33.57 -7.70 0.08
C ASP A 311 -33.41 -8.12 1.54
N ALA A 312 -32.20 -8.56 1.94
CA ALA A 312 -31.93 -9.06 3.29
C ALA A 312 -32.17 -8.02 4.38
N TRP A 313 -31.93 -6.74 4.09
CA TRP A 313 -31.98 -5.67 5.08
C TRP A 313 -33.04 -4.61 4.79
N GLN A 314 -33.92 -4.86 3.83
CA GLN A 314 -34.99 -3.96 3.43
C GLN A 314 -34.46 -2.53 3.24
N LEU A 315 -33.47 -2.39 2.37
CA LEU A 315 -32.79 -1.12 2.17
C LEU A 315 -33.61 -0.20 1.26
N GLU A 316 -33.87 1.01 1.75
CA GLU A 316 -34.43 2.11 0.97
C GLU A 316 -33.28 3.00 0.47
N GLU A 317 -33.29 3.32 -0.82
CA GLU A 317 -32.30 4.23 -1.43
C GLU A 317 -32.64 5.68 -1.09
N LEU A 318 -31.72 6.39 -0.43
CA LEU A 318 -31.87 7.79 -0.06
C LEU A 318 -31.29 8.74 -1.11
N ALA A 319 -30.17 8.37 -1.73
CA ALA A 319 -29.46 9.19 -2.70
C ALA A 319 -28.55 8.34 -3.58
N ARG A 320 -28.25 8.86 -4.78
CA ARG A 320 -27.32 8.25 -5.73
C ARG A 320 -26.43 9.29 -6.37
N GLU A 321 -25.14 9.03 -6.40
CA GLU A 321 -24.13 9.90 -7.04
C GLU A 321 -23.08 9.06 -7.75
N GLY A 322 -23.11 9.09 -9.10
CA GLY A 322 -22.21 8.30 -9.92
C GLY A 322 -22.32 6.79 -9.63
N GLU A 323 -21.19 6.16 -9.29
CA GLU A 323 -21.10 4.73 -8.93
C GLU A 323 -21.62 4.41 -7.52
N TRP A 324 -21.99 5.41 -6.73
CA TRP A 324 -22.30 5.28 -5.30
C TRP A 324 -23.80 5.41 -5.02
N GLY A 325 -24.36 4.49 -4.24
CA GLY A 325 -25.70 4.61 -3.68
C GLY A 325 -25.68 4.64 -2.15
N LEU A 326 -26.44 5.55 -1.56
CA LEU A 326 -26.70 5.64 -0.12
C LEU A 326 -28.06 5.01 0.20
N TYR A 327 -28.06 4.09 1.15
CA TYR A 327 -29.25 3.39 1.58
C TYR A 327 -29.43 3.46 3.09
N ARG A 328 -30.68 3.32 3.53
CA ARG A 328 -31.08 3.22 4.93
C ARG A 328 -31.92 1.94 5.11
N PRO A 329 -31.66 1.14 6.15
CA PRO A 329 -32.56 0.04 6.50
C PRO A 329 -33.93 0.55 6.96
N VAL A 330 -35.01 -0.02 6.44
CA VAL A 330 -36.40 0.36 6.79
C VAL A 330 -36.87 -0.29 8.10
N ILE A 331 -36.12 -1.26 8.61
CA ILE A 331 -36.47 -2.02 9.82
C ILE A 331 -36.66 -1.05 11.00
N SER A 332 -37.89 -1.02 11.54
CA SER A 332 -38.27 -0.17 12.68
C SER A 332 -37.36 -0.42 13.88
N SER A 333 -36.81 0.66 14.43
CA SER A 333 -36.26 0.68 15.77
C SER A 333 -37.43 0.74 16.75
N GLU A 334 -37.99 -0.42 17.11
CA GLU A 334 -38.73 -0.56 18.37
C GLU A 334 -37.75 -0.74 19.54
#